data_AF-A0A0F5JYM9-F1
#
_entry.id   AF-A0A0F5JYM9-F1
#
_cell.length_a   1.000
_cell.length_b   1.000
_cell.length_c   1.000
_cell.angle_alpha   90.00
_cell.angle_beta   90.00
_cell.angle_gamma   90.00
#
_symmetry.space_group_name_H-M   'P 1'
#
loop_
_entity.id
_entity.type
_entity.pdbx_description
1 polymer ?
#
loop_
_entity_poly.entity_id
_entity_poly.type
_entity_poly.pdbx_seq_one_letter_code
_entity_poly.pdbx_strand_id
1 'polypeptide(L)'
;MIGAALGNTTQTWRVVDREGKVHHTGLTHNQANAMLDAMVTSGPFAGFHTKPDNEPAPEIPPHAAAAIREAAEAALLTAIEPGSEREALKLAIDRHQTASTTEEQIQTALSRARELLTVRQSELDALTNARDKAIAIDGERLAHALRSGEVSDDRSNEFNRSAILDAEARRDTAHAAVDHLEKESTAFKKEIGEAEAARGAAIKAIMRSEAETLAEWLYELKQETSLVQAHISALRYRGVPISQKATNAVNAALQMDESAAGRKWSAFSDALTNNANAQLGALK
;
A
#
# COMPACT_ATOMS: atom_id res chain seq x y z
N MET A 1 -20.90 18.46 -48.74
CA MET A 1 -19.49 18.20 -48.45
C MET A 1 -19.24 18.37 -46.96
N ILE A 2 -19.31 17.27 -46.20
CA ILE A 2 -18.73 17.16 -44.86
C ILE A 2 -18.13 15.76 -44.83
N GLY A 3 -16.81 15.69 -44.91
CA GLY A 3 -16.06 14.44 -44.86
C GLY A 3 -16.03 13.94 -43.43
N ALA A 4 -16.63 12.78 -43.17
CA ALA A 4 -16.41 12.04 -41.95
C ALA A 4 -15.02 11.41 -42.01
N ALA A 5 -14.10 11.94 -41.23
CA ALA A 5 -12.83 11.27 -40.94
C ALA A 5 -13.16 9.96 -40.20
N LEU A 6 -12.94 8.83 -40.86
CA LEU A 6 -12.88 7.52 -40.22
C LEU A 6 -11.67 7.53 -39.30
N GLY A 7 -11.89 7.83 -38.02
CA GLY A 7 -10.92 7.60 -36.95
C GLY A 7 -10.67 6.11 -36.84
N ASN A 8 -9.60 5.64 -37.44
CA ASN A 8 -9.08 4.30 -37.22
C ASN A 8 -8.39 4.30 -35.85
N THR A 9 -9.16 4.25 -34.77
CA THR A 9 -8.64 3.99 -33.44
C THR A 9 -8.17 2.53 -33.43
N THR A 10 -6.88 2.31 -33.63
CA THR A 10 -6.27 1.01 -33.44
C THR A 10 -6.56 0.59 -32.00
N GLN A 11 -7.49 -0.33 -31.82
CA GLN A 11 -7.90 -0.82 -30.50
C GLN A 11 -6.68 -1.50 -29.85
N THR A 12 -6.21 -0.95 -28.73
CA THR A 12 -5.14 -1.53 -27.94
C THR A 12 -5.69 -2.53 -26.92
N TRP A 13 -4.84 -3.48 -26.56
CA TRP A 13 -5.17 -4.66 -25.76
C TRP A 13 -4.21 -4.77 -24.58
N ARG A 14 -4.70 -5.41 -23.52
CA ARG A 14 -3.97 -5.74 -22.30
C ARG A 14 -4.08 -7.21 -21.96
N VAL A 15 -3.10 -7.73 -21.24
CA VAL A 15 -3.13 -9.06 -20.61
C VAL A 15 -3.49 -8.89 -19.15
N VAL A 16 -4.56 -9.56 -18.73
CA VAL A 16 -5.08 -9.56 -17.35
C VAL A 16 -5.10 -10.97 -16.79
N ASP A 17 -4.87 -11.11 -15.50
CA ASP A 17 -5.08 -12.38 -14.80
C ASP A 17 -6.54 -12.56 -14.34
N ARG A 18 -6.81 -13.71 -13.72
CA ARG A 18 -8.13 -14.07 -13.20
C ARG A 18 -8.63 -13.11 -12.11
N GLU A 19 -7.74 -12.43 -11.41
CA GLU A 19 -8.04 -11.45 -10.36
C GLU A 19 -8.27 -10.04 -10.94
N GLY A 20 -8.10 -9.87 -12.26
CA GLY A 20 -8.29 -8.60 -12.96
C GLY A 20 -7.07 -7.69 -12.89
N LYS A 21 -5.93 -8.18 -12.39
CA LYS A 21 -4.68 -7.41 -12.40
C LYS A 21 -4.11 -7.40 -13.81
N VAL A 22 -3.73 -6.20 -14.25
CA VAL A 22 -3.15 -5.96 -15.56
C VAL A 22 -1.65 -6.19 -15.52
N HIS A 23 -1.14 -7.05 -16.39
CA HIS A 23 0.30 -7.36 -16.49
C HIS A 23 0.97 -6.58 -17.61
N HIS A 24 0.27 -6.34 -18.72
CA HIS A 24 0.75 -5.57 -19.87
C HIS A 24 -0.41 -4.81 -20.53
N THR A 25 -0.16 -3.61 -21.07
CA THR A 25 -1.14 -2.73 -21.76
C THR A 25 -0.58 -2.20 -23.08
N GLY A 26 -1.41 -1.57 -23.92
CA GLY A 26 -0.96 -0.90 -25.14
C GLY A 26 -0.53 -1.86 -26.25
N LEU A 27 -0.92 -3.14 -26.15
CA LEU A 27 -0.55 -4.17 -27.11
C LEU A 27 -1.51 -4.16 -28.30
N THR A 28 -1.02 -4.56 -29.48
CA THR A 28 -1.94 -5.02 -30.54
C THR A 28 -2.54 -6.37 -30.15
N HIS A 29 -3.69 -6.73 -30.73
CA HIS A 29 -4.33 -8.02 -30.46
C HIS A 29 -3.37 -9.21 -30.62
N ASN A 30 -2.56 -9.22 -31.68
CA ASN A 30 -1.60 -10.29 -31.94
C ASN A 30 -0.46 -10.33 -30.93
N GLN A 31 0.01 -9.17 -30.46
CA GLN A 31 1.04 -9.09 -29.40
C GLN A 31 0.48 -9.55 -28.05
N ALA A 32 -0.78 -9.21 -27.74
CA ALA A 32 -1.46 -9.64 -26.52
C ALA A 32 -1.63 -11.17 -26.48
N ASN A 33 -2.01 -11.80 -27.61
CA ASN A 33 -2.12 -13.25 -27.71
C ASN A 33 -0.76 -13.95 -27.62
N ALA A 34 0.27 -13.43 -28.30
CA ALA A 34 1.62 -14.00 -28.21
C ALA A 34 2.20 -13.90 -26.79
N MET A 35 1.92 -12.79 -26.09
CA MET A 35 2.32 -12.61 -24.69
C MET A 35 1.51 -13.53 -23.77
N LEU A 36 0.21 -13.68 -23.99
CA LEU A 36 -0.64 -14.63 -23.27
C LEU A 36 -0.09 -16.05 -23.38
N ASP A 37 0.22 -16.51 -24.58
CA ASP A 37 0.79 -17.85 -24.82
C ASP A 37 2.14 -18.02 -24.10
N ALA A 38 3.00 -17.00 -24.14
CA ALA A 38 4.27 -17.01 -23.42
C ALA A 38 4.07 -17.08 -21.90
N MET A 39 3.11 -16.33 -21.34
CA MET A 39 2.82 -16.30 -19.91
C MET A 39 2.17 -17.57 -19.39
N VAL A 40 1.26 -18.16 -20.17
CA VAL A 40 0.64 -19.46 -19.87
C VAL A 40 1.67 -20.58 -19.90
N THR A 41 2.66 -20.49 -20.79
CA THR A 41 3.71 -21.51 -20.93
C THR A 41 4.82 -21.39 -19.88
N SER A 42 5.06 -20.19 -19.35
CA SER A 42 6.24 -19.89 -18.51
C SER A 42 6.00 -19.78 -17.00
N GLY A 43 4.75 -19.83 -16.50
CA GLY A 43 4.46 -19.48 -15.11
C GLY A 43 3.42 -20.37 -14.38
N PRO A 44 3.39 -20.30 -13.03
CA PRO A 44 2.45 -21.03 -12.17
C PRO A 44 1.04 -20.41 -12.09
N PHE A 45 0.78 -19.33 -12.83
CA PHE A 45 -0.45 -18.55 -12.73
C PHE A 45 -1.49 -19.06 -13.75
N ALA A 46 -2.62 -19.56 -13.26
CA ALA A 46 -3.73 -20.00 -14.08
C ALA A 46 -4.72 -18.84 -14.36
N GLY A 47 -5.23 -18.76 -15.59
CA GLY A 47 -6.39 -17.90 -15.93
C GLY A 47 -6.08 -16.53 -16.52
N PHE A 48 -4.95 -16.37 -17.21
CA PHE A 48 -4.71 -15.17 -18.02
C PHE A 48 -5.67 -15.10 -19.21
N HIS A 49 -6.05 -13.88 -19.57
CA HIS A 49 -6.84 -13.59 -20.77
C HIS A 49 -6.52 -12.18 -21.29
N THR A 50 -6.75 -11.95 -22.56
CA THR A 50 -6.57 -10.62 -23.18
C THR A 50 -7.88 -9.83 -23.16
N LYS A 51 -7.83 -8.55 -22.83
CA LYS A 51 -8.96 -7.62 -22.91
C LYS A 51 -8.60 -6.36 -23.68
N PRO A 52 -9.54 -5.68 -24.35
CA PRO A 52 -9.32 -4.32 -24.84
C PRO A 52 -8.97 -3.36 -23.69
N ASP A 53 -8.07 -2.41 -23.93
CA ASP A 53 -7.70 -1.39 -22.93
C ASP A 53 -8.89 -0.51 -22.53
N ASN A 54 -9.83 -0.33 -23.46
CA ASN A 54 -11.01 0.53 -23.32
C ASN A 54 -12.15 -0.14 -22.52
N GLU A 55 -12.01 -1.43 -22.21
CA GLU A 55 -12.97 -2.13 -21.38
C GLU A 55 -12.74 -1.70 -19.91
N PRO A 56 -13.73 -1.16 -19.19
CA PRO A 56 -13.55 -0.83 -17.78
C PRO A 56 -13.09 -2.09 -17.03
N ALA A 57 -12.14 -1.93 -16.11
CA ALA A 57 -11.76 -3.04 -15.23
C ALA A 57 -13.05 -3.61 -14.60
N PRO A 58 -13.18 -4.94 -14.45
CA PRO A 58 -14.37 -5.51 -13.85
C PRO A 58 -14.59 -4.80 -12.52
N GLU A 59 -15.71 -4.07 -12.41
CA GLU A 59 -16.11 -3.48 -11.14
C GLU A 59 -16.30 -4.65 -10.19
N ILE A 60 -15.34 -4.85 -9.29
CA ILE A 60 -15.51 -5.76 -8.17
C ILE A 60 -16.72 -5.20 -7.43
N PRO A 61 -17.84 -5.94 -7.38
CA PRO A 61 -19.02 -5.44 -6.71
C PRO A 61 -18.63 -5.07 -5.27
N PRO A 62 -19.16 -3.98 -4.68
CA PRO A 62 -18.75 -3.53 -3.34
C PRO A 62 -18.80 -4.63 -2.27
N HIS A 63 -19.74 -5.57 -2.42
CA HIS A 63 -19.88 -6.73 -1.54
C HIS A 63 -18.75 -7.78 -1.71
N ALA A 64 -18.22 -7.96 -2.92
CA ALA A 64 -17.09 -8.86 -3.18
C ALA A 64 -15.78 -8.25 -2.66
N ALA A 65 -15.60 -6.94 -2.78
CA ALA A 65 -14.43 -6.24 -2.21
C ALA A 65 -14.41 -6.33 -0.67
N ALA A 66 -15.58 -6.21 -0.03
CA ALA A 66 -15.72 -6.39 1.41
C ALA A 66 -15.36 -7.81 1.85
N ALA A 67 -15.86 -8.84 1.15
CA ALA A 67 -15.58 -10.24 1.47
C ALA A 67 -14.09 -10.61 1.29
N ILE A 68 -13.43 -10.07 0.24
CA ILE A 68 -11.98 -10.26 0.03
C ILE A 68 -11.18 -9.64 1.17
N ARG A 69 -11.55 -8.42 1.60
CA ARG A 69 -10.89 -7.73 2.72
C ARG A 69 -11.06 -8.50 4.03
N GLU A 70 -12.27 -9.00 4.28
CA GLU A 70 -12.58 -9.79 5.48
C GLU A 70 -11.81 -11.11 5.50
N ALA A 71 -11.70 -11.80 4.36
CA ALA A 71 -10.90 -13.03 4.25
C ALA A 71 -9.40 -12.77 4.45
N ALA A 72 -8.87 -11.67 3.90
CA ALA A 72 -7.46 -11.28 4.08
C ALA A 72 -7.14 -10.94 5.54
N GLU A 73 -8.04 -10.21 6.21
CA GLU A 73 -7.90 -9.90 7.63
C GLU A 73 -7.99 -11.16 8.51
N ALA A 74 -8.93 -12.06 8.22
CA ALA A 74 -9.04 -13.34 8.92
C ALA A 74 -7.76 -14.18 8.76
N ALA A 75 -7.19 -14.22 7.55
CA ALA A 75 -5.94 -14.92 7.30
C ALA A 75 -4.77 -14.35 8.12
N LEU A 76 -4.64 -13.02 8.18
CA LEU A 76 -3.64 -12.35 9.02
C LEU A 76 -3.83 -12.68 10.51
N LEU A 77 -5.06 -12.70 10.99
CA LEU A 77 -5.37 -13.04 12.37
C LEU A 77 -4.98 -14.49 12.70
N THR A 78 -5.24 -15.43 11.79
CA THR A 78 -4.87 -16.85 11.96
C THR A 78 -3.38 -17.11 11.85
N ALA A 79 -2.63 -16.20 11.23
CA ALA A 79 -1.17 -16.32 11.11
C ALA A 79 -0.43 -15.94 12.39
N ILE A 80 -1.09 -15.30 13.35
CA ILE A 80 -0.49 -14.93 14.64
C ILE A 80 -0.61 -16.13 15.59
N GLU A 81 0.53 -16.64 16.04
CA GLU A 81 0.55 -17.74 17.00
C GLU A 81 -0.02 -17.28 18.36
N PRO A 82 -0.85 -18.11 19.03
CA PRO A 82 -1.32 -17.79 20.37
C PRO A 82 -0.16 -17.57 21.35
N GLY A 83 -0.21 -16.47 22.09
CA GLY A 83 0.85 -16.06 23.02
C GLY A 83 1.96 -15.19 22.41
N SER A 84 2.01 -15.04 21.07
CA SER A 84 2.96 -14.16 20.38
C SER A 84 2.35 -12.84 19.92
N GLU A 85 1.11 -12.53 20.29
CA GLU A 85 0.34 -11.40 19.74
C GLU A 85 1.02 -10.06 20.02
N ARG A 86 1.59 -9.90 21.22
CA ARG A 86 2.31 -8.68 21.60
C ARG A 86 3.63 -8.53 20.86
N GLU A 87 4.31 -9.62 20.54
CA GLU A 87 5.53 -9.59 19.72
C GLU A 87 5.21 -9.27 18.27
N ALA A 88 4.15 -9.86 17.73
CA ALA A 88 3.62 -9.53 16.41
C ALA A 88 3.24 -8.03 16.32
N LEU A 89 2.60 -7.48 17.35
CA LEU A 89 2.28 -6.05 17.40
C LEU A 89 3.52 -5.17 17.46
N LYS A 90 4.54 -5.51 18.27
CA LYS A 90 5.82 -4.78 18.31
C LYS A 90 6.47 -4.76 16.94
N LEU A 91 6.58 -5.92 16.30
CA LEU A 91 7.18 -6.05 14.97
C LEU A 91 6.41 -5.23 13.92
N ALA A 92 5.08 -5.23 13.97
CA ALA A 92 4.26 -4.43 13.05
C ALA A 92 4.45 -2.93 13.25
N ILE A 93 4.53 -2.46 14.50
CA ILE A 93 4.82 -1.05 14.83
C ILE A 93 6.22 -0.66 14.33
N ASP A 94 7.24 -1.49 14.61
CA ASP A 94 8.62 -1.21 14.21
C ASP A 94 8.78 -1.17 12.68
N ARG A 95 8.13 -2.10 11.96
CA ARG A 95 8.09 -2.10 10.50
C ARG A 95 7.40 -0.86 9.96
N HIS A 96 6.26 -0.48 10.53
CA HIS A 96 5.55 0.74 10.13
C HIS A 96 6.41 1.99 10.31
N GLN A 97 7.06 2.15 11.46
CA GLN A 97 7.93 3.28 11.75
C GLN A 97 9.16 3.32 10.83
N THR A 98 9.78 2.17 10.60
CA THR A 98 10.95 2.04 9.72
C THR A 98 10.56 2.40 8.29
N ALA A 99 9.50 1.78 7.75
CA ALA A 99 9.03 2.04 6.39
C ALA A 99 8.60 3.50 6.20
N SER A 100 7.91 4.09 7.18
CA SER A 100 7.51 5.51 7.15
C SER A 100 8.73 6.44 7.13
N THR A 101 9.72 6.19 8.00
CA THR A 101 10.95 6.98 8.05
C THR A 101 11.74 6.90 6.74
N THR A 102 11.82 5.70 6.16
CA THR A 102 12.51 5.50 4.88
C THR A 102 11.74 6.12 3.71
N GLU A 103 10.41 6.08 3.72
CA GLU A 103 9.57 6.76 2.72
C GLU A 103 9.80 8.28 2.72
N GLU A 104 9.86 8.90 3.90
CA GLU A 104 10.18 10.34 4.03
C GLU A 104 11.57 10.69 3.47
N GLN A 105 12.56 9.84 3.74
CA GLN A 105 13.92 10.00 3.19
C GLN A 105 13.92 9.89 1.67
N ILE A 106 13.18 8.92 1.12
CA ILE A 106 13.04 8.74 -0.34
C ILE A 106 12.31 9.94 -0.95
N GLN A 107 11.23 10.45 -0.36
CA GLN A 107 10.55 11.65 -0.87
C GLN A 107 11.50 12.86 -0.91
N THR A 108 12.33 13.02 0.11
CA THR A 108 13.35 14.08 0.15
C THR A 108 14.38 13.89 -0.96
N ALA A 109 14.88 12.67 -1.15
CA ALA A 109 15.82 12.34 -2.23
C ALA A 109 15.21 12.55 -3.61
N LEU A 110 13.94 12.21 -3.78
CA LEU A 110 13.16 12.34 -5.01
C LEU A 110 12.96 13.81 -5.38
N SER A 111 12.68 14.69 -4.41
CA SER A 111 12.64 16.15 -4.63
C SER A 111 13.98 16.65 -5.17
N ARG A 112 15.09 16.27 -4.53
CA ARG A 112 16.45 16.65 -4.97
C ARG A 112 16.79 16.09 -6.36
N ALA A 113 16.37 14.86 -6.65
CA ALA A 113 16.58 14.24 -7.95
C ALA A 113 15.80 14.95 -9.07
N ARG A 114 14.56 15.39 -8.81
CA ARG A 114 13.76 16.19 -9.74
C ARG A 114 14.36 17.57 -10.00
N GLU A 115 14.88 18.22 -8.95
CA GLU A 115 15.63 19.48 -9.10
C GLU A 115 16.87 19.28 -9.97
N LEU A 116 17.66 18.23 -9.70
CA LEU A 116 18.83 17.90 -10.50
C LEU A 116 18.48 17.61 -11.96
N LEU A 117 17.41 16.85 -12.22
CA LEU A 117 16.93 16.59 -13.57
C LEU A 117 16.58 17.89 -14.30
N THR A 118 15.92 18.82 -13.62
CA THR A 118 15.60 20.15 -14.18
C THR A 118 16.87 20.93 -14.54
N VAL A 119 17.90 20.90 -13.69
CA VAL A 119 19.20 21.52 -13.98
C VAL A 119 19.89 20.85 -15.17
N ARG A 120 19.86 19.52 -15.28
CA ARG A 120 20.44 18.81 -16.43
C ARG A 120 19.69 19.04 -17.73
N GLN A 121 18.37 19.18 -17.66
CA GLN A 121 17.57 19.55 -18.82
C GLN A 121 17.92 20.95 -19.32
N SER A 122 18.05 21.93 -18.43
CA SER A 122 18.41 23.29 -18.82
C SER A 122 19.83 23.41 -19.37
N GLU A 123 20.79 22.61 -18.86
CA GLU A 123 22.14 22.46 -19.42
C GLU A 123 22.09 21.94 -20.87
N LEU A 124 21.33 20.87 -21.10
CA LEU A 124 21.14 20.30 -22.44
C LEU A 124 20.47 21.28 -23.40
N ASP A 125 19.43 21.99 -22.95
CA ASP A 125 18.73 22.99 -23.75
C ASP A 125 19.68 24.15 -24.12
N ALA A 126 20.52 24.61 -23.18
CA ALA A 126 21.49 25.66 -23.43
C ALA A 126 22.54 25.25 -24.48
N LEU A 127 23.10 24.04 -24.38
CA LEU A 127 24.07 23.51 -25.34
C LEU A 127 23.44 23.29 -26.72
N THR A 128 22.20 22.79 -26.77
CA THR A 128 21.44 22.59 -28.01
C THR A 128 21.16 23.92 -28.69
N ASN A 129 20.69 24.92 -27.94
CA ASN A 129 20.45 26.27 -28.46
C ASN A 129 21.74 26.94 -28.96
N ALA A 130 22.87 26.75 -28.26
CA ALA A 130 24.16 27.27 -28.69
C ALA A 130 24.63 26.62 -30.01
N ARG A 131 24.46 25.29 -30.14
CA ARG A 131 24.72 24.57 -31.40
C ARG A 131 23.86 25.11 -32.54
N ASP A 132 22.56 25.26 -32.33
CA ASP A 132 21.63 25.66 -33.38
C ASP A 132 21.91 27.10 -33.87
N LYS A 133 22.29 28.00 -32.95
CA LYS A 133 22.77 29.35 -33.31
C LYS A 133 24.06 29.32 -34.11
N ALA A 134 25.02 28.48 -33.73
CA ALA A 134 26.29 28.34 -34.46
C ALA A 134 26.05 27.81 -35.88
N ILE A 135 25.21 26.78 -36.03
CA ILE A 135 24.80 26.24 -37.34
C ILE A 135 24.15 27.31 -38.21
N ALA A 136 23.28 28.15 -37.64
CA ALA A 136 22.66 29.24 -38.39
C ALA A 136 23.69 30.27 -38.88
N ILE A 137 24.63 30.68 -38.02
CA ILE A 137 25.72 31.61 -38.37
C ILE A 137 26.63 31.01 -39.45
N ASP A 138 27.00 29.74 -39.31
CA ASP A 138 27.83 29.06 -40.31
C ASP A 138 27.10 28.89 -41.64
N GLY A 139 25.79 28.63 -41.61
CA GLY A 139 24.94 28.62 -42.80
C GLY A 139 24.91 29.98 -43.51
N GLU A 140 24.77 31.08 -42.76
CA GLU A 140 24.83 32.44 -43.30
C GLU A 140 26.20 32.75 -43.92
N ARG A 141 27.29 32.40 -43.23
CA ARG A 141 28.67 32.57 -43.71
C ARG A 141 28.94 31.77 -44.97
N LEU A 142 28.54 30.50 -44.99
CA LEU A 142 28.68 29.63 -46.17
C LEU A 142 27.88 30.17 -47.35
N ALA A 143 26.63 30.60 -47.13
CA ALA A 143 25.81 31.21 -48.18
C ALA A 143 26.42 32.51 -48.73
N HIS A 144 27.08 33.31 -47.89
CA HIS A 144 27.83 34.48 -48.35
C HIS A 144 29.06 34.09 -49.19
N ALA A 145 29.91 33.19 -48.70
CA ALA A 145 31.11 32.72 -49.40
C ALA A 145 30.77 32.09 -50.77
N LEU A 146 29.72 31.28 -50.84
CA LEU A 146 29.26 30.69 -52.10
C LEU A 146 28.78 31.75 -53.09
N ARG A 147 28.16 32.86 -52.62
CA ARG A 147 27.75 33.97 -53.49
C ARG A 147 28.92 34.82 -53.98
N SER A 148 30.00 34.96 -53.20
CA SER A 148 31.21 35.67 -53.61
C SER A 148 32.12 34.85 -54.54
N GLY A 149 31.79 33.57 -54.78
CA GLY A 149 32.61 32.67 -55.59
C GLY A 149 33.85 32.14 -54.86
N GLU A 150 33.89 32.29 -53.53
CA GLU A 150 34.97 31.80 -52.68
C GLU A 150 34.68 30.36 -52.25
N VAL A 151 35.66 29.48 -52.40
CA VAL A 151 35.64 28.13 -51.82
C VAL A 151 36.30 28.23 -50.45
N SER A 152 35.50 28.46 -49.42
CA SER A 152 35.99 28.46 -48.03
C SER A 152 35.72 27.10 -47.38
N ASP A 153 36.78 26.40 -46.96
CA ASP A 153 36.75 25.23 -46.07
C ASP A 153 37.12 25.68 -44.64
N ASP A 154 36.58 26.82 -44.21
CA ASP A 154 36.79 27.35 -42.86
C ASP A 154 35.90 26.58 -41.87
N ARG A 155 36.45 25.48 -41.34
CA ARG A 155 35.83 24.63 -40.31
C ARG A 155 36.07 25.15 -38.89
N SER A 156 36.33 26.44 -38.71
CA SER A 156 36.70 26.99 -37.41
C SER A 156 35.63 26.85 -36.30
N ASN A 157 34.39 26.49 -36.65
CA ASN A 157 33.30 26.24 -35.71
C ASN A 157 32.97 24.74 -35.58
N GLU A 158 33.95 23.91 -35.21
CA GLU A 158 33.65 22.57 -34.71
C GLU A 158 32.88 22.69 -33.39
N PHE A 159 31.55 22.61 -33.46
CA PHE A 159 30.73 22.50 -32.27
C PHE A 159 31.07 21.18 -31.58
N ASN A 160 31.30 21.23 -30.27
CA ASN A 160 31.71 20.07 -29.51
C ASN A 160 30.52 19.10 -29.33
N ARG A 161 30.28 18.24 -30.33
CA ARG A 161 29.21 17.23 -30.30
C ARG A 161 29.28 16.34 -29.06
N SER A 162 30.48 16.07 -28.53
CA SER A 162 30.61 15.27 -27.32
C SER A 162 30.04 15.98 -26.10
N ALA A 163 30.10 17.31 -26.02
CA ALA A 163 29.51 18.05 -24.91
C ALA A 163 27.98 17.89 -24.83
N ILE A 164 27.29 17.81 -25.99
CA ILE A 164 25.84 17.55 -26.04
C ILE A 164 25.55 16.10 -25.64
N LEU A 165 26.29 15.13 -26.20
CA LEU A 165 26.11 13.72 -25.85
C LEU A 165 26.37 13.46 -24.35
N ASP A 166 27.37 14.13 -23.76
CA ASP A 166 27.67 14.06 -22.34
C ASP A 166 26.54 14.67 -21.49
N ALA A 167 25.95 15.79 -21.94
CA ALA A 167 24.81 16.41 -21.28
C ALA A 167 23.53 15.55 -21.38
N GLU A 168 23.28 14.93 -22.54
CA GLU A 168 22.20 13.94 -22.72
C GLU A 168 22.37 12.76 -21.77
N ALA A 169 23.57 12.18 -21.70
CA ALA A 169 23.87 11.06 -20.80
C ALA A 169 23.66 11.44 -19.33
N ARG A 170 24.05 12.65 -18.91
CA ARG A 170 23.79 13.15 -17.54
C ARG A 170 22.31 13.37 -17.26
N ARG A 171 21.55 13.89 -18.23
CA ARG A 171 20.10 14.08 -18.12
C ARG A 171 19.37 12.73 -18.02
N ASP A 172 19.74 11.77 -18.85
CA ASP A 172 19.16 10.42 -18.84
C ASP A 172 19.53 9.68 -17.54
N THR A 173 20.74 9.86 -17.03
CA THR A 173 21.14 9.31 -15.72
C THR A 173 20.31 9.92 -14.59
N ALA A 174 20.08 11.24 -14.61
CA ALA A 174 19.22 11.91 -13.63
C ALA A 174 17.76 11.43 -13.73
N HIS A 175 17.25 11.21 -14.94
CA HIS A 175 15.91 10.66 -15.17
C HIS A 175 15.79 9.24 -14.61
N ALA A 176 16.75 8.37 -14.93
CA ALA A 176 16.79 7.00 -14.42
C ALA A 176 16.86 6.96 -12.88
N ALA A 177 17.55 7.92 -12.25
CA ALA A 177 17.58 8.05 -10.80
C ALA A 177 16.20 8.43 -10.23
N VAL A 178 15.47 9.35 -10.87
CA VAL A 178 14.08 9.69 -10.49
C VAL A 178 13.18 8.46 -10.62
N ASP A 179 13.23 7.75 -11.75
CA ASP A 179 12.44 6.54 -11.98
C ASP A 179 12.71 5.46 -10.92
N HIS A 180 13.97 5.32 -10.50
CA HIS A 180 14.35 4.37 -9.47
C HIS A 180 13.78 4.76 -8.10
N LEU A 181 13.93 6.01 -7.69
CA LEU A 181 13.38 6.53 -6.43
C LEU A 181 11.84 6.49 -6.39
N GLU A 182 11.16 6.70 -7.52
CA GLU A 182 9.70 6.57 -7.61
C GLU A 182 9.23 5.11 -7.41
N LYS A 183 9.97 4.15 -7.95
CA LYS A 183 9.72 2.71 -7.72
C LYS A 183 9.94 2.33 -6.27
N GLU A 184 11.04 2.79 -5.66
CA GLU A 184 11.29 2.59 -4.23
C GLU A 184 10.19 3.21 -3.37
N SER A 185 9.81 4.45 -3.63
CA SER A 185 8.70 5.12 -2.92
C SER A 185 7.40 4.31 -2.98
N THR A 186 7.08 3.76 -4.15
CA THR A 186 5.88 2.92 -4.33
C THR A 186 5.98 1.62 -3.53
N ALA A 187 7.16 1.00 -3.48
CA ALA A 187 7.40 -0.20 -2.69
C ALA A 187 7.23 0.06 -1.18
N PHE A 188 7.81 1.16 -0.67
CA PHE A 188 7.67 1.52 0.75
C PHE A 188 6.25 1.91 1.13
N LYS A 189 5.50 2.60 0.26
CA LYS A 189 4.06 2.86 0.49
C LYS A 189 3.25 1.57 0.63
N LYS A 190 3.59 0.55 -0.17
CA LYS A 190 2.97 -0.77 -0.06
C LYS A 190 3.35 -1.44 1.27
N GLU A 191 4.62 -1.38 1.67
CA GLU A 191 5.10 -1.93 2.94
C GLU A 191 4.44 -1.26 4.15
N ILE A 192 4.25 0.06 4.12
CA ILE A 192 3.48 0.80 5.14
C ILE A 192 2.06 0.23 5.25
N GLY A 193 1.37 0.05 4.12
CA GLY A 193 0.01 -0.52 4.11
C GLY A 193 -0.05 -1.94 4.65
N GLU A 194 0.94 -2.78 4.33
CA GLU A 194 1.04 -4.14 4.86
C GLU A 194 1.32 -4.15 6.37
N ALA A 195 2.19 -3.25 6.85
CA ALA A 195 2.48 -3.09 8.27
C ALA A 195 1.26 -2.56 9.06
N GLU A 196 0.47 -1.65 8.49
CA GLU A 196 -0.79 -1.17 9.09
C GLU A 196 -1.83 -2.28 9.21
N ALA A 197 -1.97 -3.10 8.16
CA ALA A 197 -2.87 -4.25 8.18
C ALA A 197 -2.43 -5.28 9.23
N ALA A 198 -1.13 -5.59 9.30
CA ALA A 198 -0.57 -6.48 10.30
C ALA A 198 -0.75 -5.95 11.73
N ARG A 199 -0.56 -4.63 11.93
CA ARG A 199 -0.80 -3.96 13.21
C ARG A 199 -2.26 -4.11 13.64
N GLY A 200 -3.21 -3.86 12.72
CA GLY A 200 -4.65 -4.02 12.98
C GLY A 200 -5.01 -5.45 13.38
N ALA A 201 -4.49 -6.45 12.66
CA ALA A 201 -4.69 -7.86 12.98
C ALA A 201 -4.11 -8.22 14.36
N ALA A 202 -2.91 -7.75 14.69
CA ALA A 202 -2.29 -8.01 15.98
C ALA A 202 -3.05 -7.39 17.16
N ILE A 203 -3.59 -6.17 17.01
CA ILE A 203 -4.46 -5.55 18.02
C ILE A 203 -5.70 -6.42 18.26
N LYS A 204 -6.37 -6.87 17.20
CA LYS A 204 -7.54 -7.75 17.31
C LYS A 204 -7.19 -9.09 17.96
N ALA A 205 -6.03 -9.66 17.66
CA ALA A 205 -5.56 -10.89 18.29
C ALA A 205 -5.33 -10.71 19.80
N ILE A 206 -4.71 -9.61 20.23
CA ILE A 206 -4.56 -9.27 21.66
C ILE A 206 -5.94 -9.13 22.33
N MET A 207 -6.86 -8.38 21.71
CA MET A 207 -8.20 -8.20 22.27
C MET A 207 -8.95 -9.52 22.42
N ARG A 208 -8.79 -10.45 21.46
CA ARG A 208 -9.35 -11.79 21.54
C ARG A 208 -8.76 -12.59 22.70
N SER A 209 -7.44 -12.59 22.85
CA SER A 209 -6.75 -13.27 23.96
C SER A 209 -7.20 -12.75 25.34
N GLU A 210 -7.32 -11.44 25.48
CA GLU A 210 -7.84 -10.81 26.71
C GLU A 210 -9.31 -11.19 26.96
N ALA A 211 -10.14 -11.25 25.91
CA ALA A 211 -11.53 -11.69 26.02
C ALA A 211 -11.65 -13.17 26.41
N GLU A 212 -10.77 -14.04 25.91
CA GLU A 212 -10.68 -15.45 26.31
C GLU A 212 -10.31 -15.59 27.79
N THR A 213 -9.35 -14.80 28.27
CA THR A 213 -8.98 -14.73 29.70
C THR A 213 -10.17 -14.28 30.58
N LEU A 214 -10.92 -13.28 30.13
CA LEU A 214 -12.13 -12.82 30.85
C LEU A 214 -13.26 -13.86 30.81
N ALA A 215 -13.36 -14.64 29.75
CA ALA A 215 -14.34 -15.72 29.64
C ALA A 215 -14.02 -16.87 30.62
N GLU A 216 -12.74 -17.23 30.77
CA GLU A 216 -12.28 -18.18 31.78
C GLU A 216 -12.59 -17.69 33.20
N TRP A 217 -12.24 -16.43 33.50
CA TRP A 217 -12.55 -15.84 34.80
C TRP A 217 -14.06 -15.78 35.09
N LEU A 218 -14.88 -15.46 34.08
CA LEU A 218 -16.33 -15.48 34.21
C LEU A 218 -16.85 -16.91 34.48
N TYR A 219 -16.27 -17.92 33.85
CA TYR A 219 -16.62 -19.31 34.08
C TYR A 219 -16.32 -19.73 35.53
N GLU A 220 -15.14 -19.41 36.05
CA GLU A 220 -14.75 -19.68 37.44
C GLU A 220 -15.68 -18.97 38.43
N LEU A 221 -15.94 -17.67 38.21
CA LEU A 221 -16.81 -16.88 39.07
C LEU A 221 -18.25 -17.42 39.08
N LYS A 222 -18.75 -17.92 37.94
CA LYS A 222 -20.05 -18.58 37.85
C LYS A 222 -20.09 -19.88 38.67
N GLN A 223 -19.03 -20.67 38.65
CA GLN A 223 -18.94 -21.87 39.47
C GLN A 223 -18.97 -21.53 40.97
N GLU A 224 -18.15 -20.58 41.41
CA GLU A 224 -18.11 -20.14 42.82
C GLU A 224 -19.45 -19.57 43.29
N THR A 225 -20.05 -18.68 42.51
CA THR A 225 -21.34 -18.07 42.85
C THR A 225 -22.47 -19.10 42.90
N SER A 226 -22.49 -20.05 41.95
CA SER A 226 -23.49 -21.13 41.96
C SER A 226 -23.38 -22.02 43.20
N LEU A 227 -22.16 -22.31 43.65
CA LEU A 227 -21.89 -23.11 44.85
C LEU A 227 -22.38 -22.38 46.11
N VAL A 228 -22.08 -21.09 46.24
CA VAL A 228 -22.57 -20.26 47.35
C VAL A 228 -24.10 -20.17 47.34
N GLN A 229 -24.72 -19.95 46.18
CA GLN A 229 -26.17 -19.94 46.02
C GLN A 229 -26.82 -21.28 46.43
N ALA A 230 -26.20 -22.40 46.06
CA ALA A 230 -26.65 -23.74 46.44
C ALA A 230 -26.59 -23.94 47.97
N HIS A 231 -25.52 -23.50 48.63
CA HIS A 231 -25.40 -23.57 50.09
C HIS A 231 -26.44 -22.71 50.81
N ILE A 232 -26.68 -21.47 50.36
CA ILE A 232 -27.72 -20.60 50.94
C ILE A 232 -29.11 -21.20 50.72
N SER A 233 -29.36 -21.75 49.54
CA SER A 233 -30.63 -22.42 49.23
C SER A 233 -30.83 -23.70 50.06
N ALA A 234 -29.74 -24.45 50.32
CA ALA A 234 -29.78 -25.67 51.14
C ALA A 234 -30.24 -25.41 52.58
N LEU A 235 -29.97 -24.22 53.14
CA LEU A 235 -30.46 -23.83 54.47
C LEU A 235 -31.98 -23.86 54.57
N ARG A 236 -32.70 -23.57 53.47
CA ARG A 236 -34.16 -23.65 53.40
C ARG A 236 -34.67 -25.07 53.64
N TYR A 237 -33.99 -26.08 53.09
CA TYR A 237 -34.35 -27.50 53.27
C TYR A 237 -34.04 -28.02 54.68
N ARG A 238 -33.19 -27.31 55.43
CA ARG A 238 -32.89 -27.60 56.85
C ARG A 238 -33.77 -26.81 57.81
N GLY A 239 -34.77 -26.07 57.31
CA GLY A 239 -35.68 -25.27 58.15
C GLY A 239 -35.02 -24.03 58.78
N VAL A 240 -33.84 -23.62 58.30
CA VAL A 240 -33.15 -22.43 58.82
C VAL A 240 -33.70 -21.19 58.09
N PRO A 241 -34.27 -20.20 58.79
CA PRO A 241 -34.75 -18.98 58.16
C PRO A 241 -33.58 -18.19 57.58
N ILE A 242 -33.67 -17.84 56.29
CA ILE A 242 -32.68 -17.00 55.61
C ILE A 242 -33.08 -15.52 55.69
N SER A 243 -32.08 -14.64 55.78
CA SER A 243 -32.32 -13.20 55.84
C SER A 243 -32.79 -12.63 54.49
N GLN A 244 -33.50 -11.51 54.51
CA GLN A 244 -33.89 -10.79 53.30
C GLN A 244 -32.67 -10.41 52.44
N LYS A 245 -31.54 -10.07 53.07
CA LYS A 245 -30.27 -9.79 52.39
C LYS A 245 -29.77 -11.01 51.59
N ALA A 246 -29.83 -12.21 52.18
CA ALA A 246 -29.44 -13.45 51.52
C ALA A 246 -30.40 -13.80 50.37
N THR A 247 -31.71 -13.61 50.56
CA THR A 247 -32.72 -13.80 49.50
C THR A 247 -32.49 -12.85 48.33
N ASN A 248 -32.24 -11.57 48.60
CA ASN A 248 -31.95 -10.58 47.57
C ASN A 248 -30.65 -10.89 46.82
N ALA A 249 -29.61 -11.36 47.51
CA ALA A 249 -28.33 -11.71 46.89
C ALA A 249 -28.43 -12.93 45.95
N VAL A 250 -29.21 -13.96 46.32
CA VAL A 250 -29.46 -15.13 45.45
C VAL A 250 -30.23 -14.74 44.19
N ASN A 251 -31.13 -13.77 44.29
CA ASN A 251 -32.01 -13.35 43.20
C ASN A 251 -31.53 -12.12 42.42
N ALA A 252 -30.38 -11.52 42.79
CA ALA A 252 -29.89 -10.32 42.16
C ALA A 252 -29.45 -10.59 40.71
N ALA A 253 -30.11 -9.96 39.74
CA ALA A 253 -29.60 -9.86 38.39
C ALA A 253 -28.55 -8.75 38.33
N LEU A 254 -27.33 -9.07 37.88
CA LEU A 254 -26.31 -8.06 37.60
C LEU A 254 -26.75 -7.24 36.39
N GLN A 255 -27.18 -6.01 36.61
CA GLN A 255 -27.30 -5.02 35.54
C GLN A 255 -25.92 -4.39 35.34
N MET A 256 -25.32 -4.57 34.17
CA MET A 256 -24.04 -3.98 33.83
C MET A 256 -24.20 -2.96 32.70
N ASP A 257 -23.45 -1.86 32.80
CA ASP A 257 -23.37 -0.84 31.75
C ASP A 257 -22.38 -1.28 30.66
N GLU A 258 -22.91 -1.92 29.61
CA GLU A 258 -22.13 -2.35 28.43
C GLU A 258 -21.43 -1.17 27.74
N SER A 259 -21.99 0.05 27.83
CA SER A 259 -21.40 1.23 27.20
C SER A 259 -20.08 1.62 27.86
N ALA A 260 -19.96 1.46 29.18
CA ALA A 260 -18.71 1.71 29.90
C ALA A 260 -17.63 0.68 29.54
N ALA A 261 -18.01 -0.59 29.40
CA ALA A 261 -17.10 -1.65 28.96
C ALA A 261 -16.62 -1.39 27.52
N GLY A 262 -17.52 -1.01 26.61
CA GLY A 262 -17.17 -0.64 25.24
C GLY A 262 -16.14 0.49 25.18
N ARG A 263 -16.33 1.57 25.97
CA ARG A 263 -15.37 2.67 26.05
C ARG A 263 -13.98 2.22 26.54
N LYS A 264 -13.91 1.30 27.51
CA LYS A 264 -12.63 0.74 27.99
C LYS A 264 -11.92 -0.07 26.90
N TRP A 265 -12.65 -0.88 26.14
CA TRP A 265 -12.09 -1.64 25.01
C TRP A 265 -11.60 -0.75 23.88
N SER A 266 -12.34 0.32 23.55
CA SER A 266 -11.89 1.31 22.56
C SER A 266 -10.60 2.00 23.02
N ALA A 267 -10.55 2.50 24.26
CA ALA A 267 -9.35 3.13 24.81
C ALA A 267 -8.14 2.17 24.85
N PHE A 268 -8.39 0.87 25.10
CA PHE A 268 -7.36 -0.15 25.06
C PHE A 268 -6.81 -0.38 23.65
N SER A 269 -7.69 -0.51 22.66
CA SER A 269 -7.31 -0.61 21.24
C SER A 269 -6.50 0.61 20.78
N ASP A 270 -6.93 1.81 21.17
CA ASP A 270 -6.23 3.05 20.85
C ASP A 270 -4.83 3.07 21.49
N ALA A 271 -4.71 2.65 22.75
CA ALA A 271 -3.42 2.55 23.43
C ALA A 271 -2.48 1.53 22.76
N LEU A 272 -3.01 0.39 22.31
CA LEU A 272 -2.24 -0.64 21.61
C LEU A 272 -1.68 -0.16 20.26
N THR A 273 -2.31 0.83 19.63
CA THR A 273 -1.85 1.38 18.34
C THR A 273 -0.40 1.90 18.40
N ASN A 274 -0.01 2.43 19.56
CA ASN A 274 1.32 3.03 19.76
C ASN A 274 2.17 2.28 20.81
N ASN A 275 1.57 1.41 21.61
CA ASN A 275 2.27 0.68 22.67
C ASN A 275 1.76 -0.76 22.78
N ALA A 276 2.54 -1.71 22.27
CA ALA A 276 2.22 -3.13 22.33
C ALA A 276 2.11 -3.70 23.75
N ASN A 277 2.63 -3.00 24.77
CA ASN A 277 2.54 -3.39 26.17
C ASN A 277 1.39 -2.69 26.91
N ALA A 278 0.51 -1.96 26.21
CA ALA A 278 -0.69 -1.41 26.83
C ALA A 278 -1.50 -2.54 27.49
N GLN A 279 -2.16 -2.22 28.60
CA GLN A 279 -2.97 -3.16 29.36
C GLN A 279 -4.42 -2.70 29.37
N LEU A 280 -5.35 -3.65 29.35
CA LEU A 280 -6.74 -3.37 29.63
C LEU A 280 -6.82 -2.91 31.09
N GLY A 281 -7.21 -1.64 31.29
CA GLY A 281 -7.29 -1.06 32.63
C GLY A 281 -8.18 -1.88 33.56
N ALA A 282 -7.95 -1.78 34.88
CA ALA A 282 -8.65 -2.59 35.87
C ALA A 282 -10.18 -2.55 35.65
N LEU A 283 -10.80 -3.73 35.73
CA LEU A 283 -12.26 -3.90 35.63
C LEU A 283 -13.00 -3.50 36.93
N LYS A 284 -12.25 -3.15 37.99
CA LYS A 284 -12.76 -2.74 39.30
C LYS A 284 -13.17 -1.28 39.34
#